data_AF-A0A421B326-F1
#
_entry.id   AF-A0A421B326-F1
#
_cell.length_a   1.000
_cell.length_b   1.000
_cell.length_c   1.000
_cell.angle_alpha   90.00
_cell.angle_beta   90.00
_cell.angle_gamma   90.00
#
_symmetry.space_group_name_H-M   'P 1'
#
loop_
_entity.id
_entity.type
_entity.pdbx_description
1 polymer ?
#
loop_
_entity_poly.entity_id
_entity_poly.type
_entity_poly.pdbx_seq_one_letter_code
_entity_poly.pdbx_strand_id
1 'polypeptide(L)'
;MTTELELIRSARAGCARAFGELVLPHHAAACLLAEAMGAGEDTEDVVRAAVLHALRRAHTLRAGARFRPWLLAIVADLTRTLHRRHQRAAAAGGSASSVERVAT
;
A
#
# COMPACT_ATOMS: atom_id res chain seq x y z
N MET A 1 -8.57 1.63 28.13
CA MET A 1 -8.58 1.16 26.72
C MET A 1 -8.58 2.39 25.84
N THR A 2 -7.57 2.56 24.98
CA THR A 2 -7.53 3.69 24.03
C THR A 2 -8.53 3.44 22.92
N THR A 3 -9.40 4.39 22.64
CA THR A 3 -10.41 4.28 21.58
C THR A 3 -9.78 4.54 20.19
N GLU A 4 -10.40 4.03 19.12
CA GLU A 4 -9.96 4.32 17.74
C GLU A 4 -9.89 5.84 17.49
N LEU A 5 -10.82 6.62 18.05
CA LEU A 5 -10.86 8.08 17.94
C LEU A 5 -9.65 8.76 18.61
N GLU A 6 -9.24 8.30 19.78
CA GLU A 6 -8.06 8.83 20.49
C GLU A 6 -6.76 8.50 19.75
N LEU A 7 -6.68 7.28 19.20
CA LEU A 7 -5.56 6.89 18.35
C LEU A 7 -5.51 7.73 17.08
N ILE A 8 -6.66 7.99 16.42
CA ILE A 8 -6.74 8.86 15.25
C ILE A 8 -6.27 10.28 15.58
N ARG A 9 -6.72 10.84 16.70
CA ARG A 9 -6.30 12.18 17.15
C ARG A 9 -4.79 12.25 17.36
N SER A 10 -4.23 11.25 18.03
CA SER A 10 -2.79 11.18 18.35
C SER A 10 -1.94 10.95 17.10
N ALA A 11 -2.38 10.06 16.20
CA ALA A 11 -1.73 9.81 14.92
C ALA A 11 -1.70 11.06 14.03
N ARG A 12 -2.80 11.83 14.00
CA ARG A 12 -2.87 13.11 13.29
C ARG A 12 -1.91 14.16 13.86
N ALA A 13 -1.60 14.09 15.14
CA ALA A 13 -0.59 14.93 15.80
C ALA A 13 0.86 14.43 15.61
N GLY A 14 1.07 13.37 14.83
CA GLY A 14 2.40 12.84 14.52
C GLY A 14 2.87 11.70 15.43
N CYS A 15 2.00 11.16 16.31
CA CYS A 15 2.36 10.02 17.15
C CYS A 15 2.43 8.72 16.32
N ALA A 16 3.64 8.32 15.92
CA ALA A 16 3.87 7.09 15.15
C ALA A 16 3.42 5.82 15.88
N ARG A 17 3.53 5.79 17.21
CA ARG A 17 3.03 4.67 18.02
C ARG A 17 1.51 4.51 17.91
N ALA A 18 0.77 5.60 18.09
CA ALA A 18 -0.69 5.59 17.96
C ALA A 18 -1.13 5.19 16.54
N PHE A 19 -0.38 5.62 15.53
CA PHE A 19 -0.61 5.19 14.16
C PHE A 19 -0.38 3.69 13.96
N GLY A 20 0.69 3.13 14.54
CA GLY A 20 0.93 1.67 14.52
C GLY A 20 -0.22 0.89 15.15
N GLU A 21 -0.73 1.36 16.30
CA GLU A 21 -1.88 0.75 16.98
C GLU A 21 -3.16 0.80 16.13
N LEU A 22 -3.36 1.82 15.28
CA LEU A 22 -4.45 1.86 14.30
C LEU A 22 -4.26 0.89 13.13
N VAL A 23 -3.03 0.70 12.67
CA VAL A 23 -2.74 -0.11 11.48
C VAL A 23 -2.85 -1.61 11.77
N LEU A 24 -2.39 -2.05 12.95
CA LEU A 24 -2.28 -3.47 13.30
C LEU A 24 -3.56 -4.28 13.02
N PRO A 25 -4.77 -3.85 13.45
CA PRO A 25 -6.01 -4.59 13.19
C PRO A 25 -6.41 -4.67 11.72
N HIS A 26 -5.78 -3.88 10.85
CA HIS A 26 -6.13 -3.76 9.43
C HIS A 26 -5.04 -4.29 8.50
N HIS A 27 -3.89 -4.71 9.03
CA HIS A 27 -2.78 -5.20 8.23
C HIS A 27 -3.18 -6.37 7.31
N ALA A 28 -3.85 -7.39 7.87
CA ALA A 28 -4.32 -8.53 7.09
C ALA A 28 -5.26 -8.12 5.94
N ALA A 29 -6.16 -7.16 6.19
CA ALA A 29 -7.06 -6.65 5.15
C ALA A 29 -6.31 -5.85 4.07
N ALA A 30 -5.23 -5.15 4.42
CA ALA A 30 -4.38 -4.46 3.47
C ALA A 30 -3.64 -5.46 2.57
N CYS A 31 -3.04 -6.52 3.13
CA CYS A 31 -2.41 -7.58 2.35
C CYS A 31 -3.41 -8.25 1.40
N LEU A 32 -4.58 -8.67 1.90
CA LEU A 32 -5.62 -9.29 1.08
C LEU A 32 -6.07 -8.40 -0.08
N LEU A 33 -6.19 -7.09 0.16
CA LEU A 33 -6.55 -6.14 -0.91
C LEU A 33 -5.44 -6.02 -1.95
N ALA A 34 -4.17 -5.90 -1.53
CA ALA A 34 -3.04 -5.80 -2.44
C ALA A 34 -2.91 -7.07 -3.30
N GLU A 35 -3.04 -8.26 -2.70
CA GLU A 35 -3.10 -9.54 -3.41
C GLU A 35 -4.23 -9.59 -4.43
N ALA A 36 -5.46 -9.24 -4.00
CA ALA A 36 -6.63 -9.24 -4.87
C ALA A 36 -6.49 -8.25 -6.05
N MET A 37 -5.64 -7.24 -5.91
CA MET A 37 -5.34 -6.26 -6.95
C MET A 37 -4.10 -6.62 -7.80
N GLY A 38 -3.52 -7.81 -7.59
CA GLY A 38 -2.43 -8.35 -8.39
C GLY A 38 -1.04 -7.87 -7.99
N ALA A 39 -0.79 -7.59 -6.70
CA ALA A 39 0.55 -7.31 -6.20
C ALA A 39 1.45 -8.57 -6.16
N GLY A 40 0.90 -9.75 -5.91
CA GLY A 40 1.66 -11.01 -5.92
C GLY A 40 2.84 -10.97 -4.94
N GLU A 41 4.05 -11.25 -5.43
CA GLU A 41 5.27 -11.25 -4.60
C GLU A 41 5.58 -9.88 -3.97
N ASP A 42 5.10 -8.78 -4.55
CA ASP A 42 5.31 -7.43 -4.06
C ASP A 42 4.31 -7.02 -2.96
N THR A 43 3.36 -7.88 -2.58
CA THR A 43 2.28 -7.53 -1.62
C THR A 43 2.80 -6.90 -0.34
N GLU A 44 3.76 -7.55 0.30
CA GLU A 44 4.31 -7.11 1.58
C GLU A 44 5.02 -5.75 1.44
N ASP A 45 5.76 -5.55 0.35
CA ASP A 45 6.46 -4.30 0.08
C ASP A 45 5.50 -3.15 -0.25
N VAL A 46 4.44 -3.42 -1.01
CA VAL A 46 3.37 -2.47 -1.29
C VAL A 46 2.65 -2.07 -0.01
N VAL A 47 2.29 -3.03 0.85
CA VAL A 47 1.62 -2.75 2.13
C VAL A 47 2.53 -1.93 3.03
N ARG A 48 3.81 -2.29 3.15
CA ARG A 48 4.79 -1.52 3.93
C ARG A 48 4.93 -0.09 3.42
N ALA A 49 5.08 0.09 2.10
CA ALA A 49 5.12 1.41 1.48
C ALA A 49 3.83 2.21 1.72
N ALA A 50 2.67 1.54 1.68
CA ALA A 50 1.38 2.14 1.95
C ALA A 50 1.22 2.60 3.39
N VAL A 51 1.68 1.81 4.36
CA VAL A 51 1.69 2.19 5.78
C VAL A 51 2.59 3.41 6.01
N LEU A 52 3.78 3.46 5.40
CA LEU A 52 4.67 4.62 5.48
C LEU A 52 4.06 5.86 4.81
N HIS A 53 3.39 5.69 3.68
CA HIS A 53 2.70 6.77 2.99
C HIS A 53 1.50 7.29 3.79
N ALA A 54 0.75 6.38 4.40
CA ALA A 54 -0.36 6.70 5.27
C ALA A 54 0.12 7.42 6.54
N LEU A 55 1.23 7.01 7.16
CA LEU A 55 1.82 7.72 8.31
C LEU A 55 2.11 9.19 7.96
N ARG A 56 2.77 9.44 6.81
CA ARG A 56 3.05 10.80 6.33
C ARG A 56 1.77 11.62 6.05
N ARG A 57 0.68 10.95 5.66
CA ARG A 57 -0.61 11.55 5.33
C ARG A 57 -1.60 11.53 6.49
N ALA A 58 -1.22 11.05 7.68
CA ALA A 58 -2.14 10.87 8.80
C ALA A 58 -2.92 12.14 9.14
N HIS A 59 -2.29 13.31 9.04
CA HIS A 59 -2.92 14.63 9.24
C HIS A 59 -4.12 14.91 8.31
N THR A 60 -4.18 14.28 7.14
CA THR A 60 -5.27 14.42 6.16
C THR A 60 -6.52 13.60 6.49
N LEU A 61 -6.42 12.65 7.43
CA LEU A 61 -7.56 11.87 7.90
C LEU A 61 -8.54 12.80 8.63
N ARG A 62 -9.74 12.97 8.07
CA ARG A 62 -10.77 13.86 8.62
C ARG A 62 -11.21 13.37 9.99
N ALA A 63 -11.55 14.31 10.89
CA ALA A 63 -12.18 13.96 12.16
C ALA A 63 -13.50 13.21 11.90
N GLY A 64 -13.71 12.07 12.57
CA GLY A 64 -14.90 11.24 12.40
C GLY A 64 -14.92 10.37 11.13
N ALA A 65 -13.89 10.44 10.27
CA ALA A 65 -13.75 9.47 9.19
C ALA A 65 -13.32 8.10 9.72
N ARG A 66 -13.75 7.04 9.04
CA ARG A 66 -13.33 5.67 9.35
C ARG A 66 -11.91 5.44 8.85
N PHE A 67 -11.04 4.92 9.72
CA PHE A 67 -9.62 4.68 9.40
C PHE A 67 -9.44 3.61 8.31
N ARG A 68 -10.14 2.47 8.43
CA ARG A 68 -10.00 1.34 7.50
C ARG A 68 -10.22 1.73 6.02
N PRO A 69 -11.33 2.35 5.59
CA PRO A 69 -11.51 2.74 4.19
C PRO A 69 -10.44 3.72 3.69
N TRP A 70 -9.96 4.63 4.55
CA TRP A 70 -8.91 5.57 4.20
C TRP A 70 -7.56 4.88 3.97
N LEU A 71 -7.19 3.94 4.85
CA LEU A 71 -5.99 3.12 4.69
C LEU A 71 -6.06 2.25 3.42
N LEU A 72 -7.19 1.56 3.20
CA LEU A 72 -7.36 0.69 2.04
C LEU A 72 -7.35 1.46 0.71
N ALA A 73 -7.84 2.71 0.68
CA ALA A 73 -7.72 3.57 -0.49
C ALA A 73 -6.26 3.88 -0.85
N ILE A 74 -5.39 4.06 0.17
CA ILE A 74 -3.96 4.29 -0.02
C ILE A 74 -3.27 3.02 -0.55
N VAL A 75 -3.60 1.86 0.01
CA VAL A 75 -3.08 0.56 -0.46
C VAL A 75 -3.45 0.35 -1.93
N ALA A 76 -4.74 0.49 -2.27
CA ALA A 76 -5.20 0.35 -3.64
C ALA A 76 -4.50 1.29 -4.63
N ASP A 77 -4.17 2.51 -4.18
CA ASP A 77 -3.46 3.49 -5.02
C ASP A 77 -2.02 3.09 -5.32
N LEU A 78 -1.32 2.58 -4.32
CA LEU A 78 0.04 2.09 -4.48
C LEU A 78 0.09 0.79 -5.28
N THR A 79 -0.84 -0.15 -5.06
CA THR A 79 -0.93 -1.37 -5.88
C THR A 79 -1.18 -1.04 -7.34
N ARG A 80 -2.12 -0.13 -7.64
CA ARG A 80 -2.36 0.36 -9.02
C ARG A 80 -1.12 1.00 -9.63
N THR A 81 -0.36 1.75 -8.83
CA THR A 81 0.85 2.42 -9.30
C THR A 81 1.97 1.44 -9.61
N LEU A 82 2.16 0.42 -8.76
CA LEU A 82 3.10 -0.67 -9.01
C LEU A 82 2.72 -1.44 -10.27
N HIS A 83 1.47 -1.90 -10.37
CA HIS A 83 1.02 -2.68 -11.53
C HIS A 83 1.24 -1.94 -12.87
N ARG A 84 0.97 -0.63 -12.92
CA ARG A 84 1.25 0.21 -14.11
C ARG A 84 2.75 0.29 -14.44
N ARG A 85 3.63 0.29 -13.44
CA ARG A 85 5.08 0.30 -13.67
C ARG A 85 5.56 -1.02 -14.27
N HIS A 86 5.08 -2.15 -13.76
CA HIS A 86 5.41 -3.48 -14.29
C HIS A 86 4.93 -3.65 -15.74
N GLN A 87 3.70 -3.22 -16.05
CA GLN A 87 3.18 -3.25 -17.43
C GLN A 87 4.06 -2.43 -18.39
N ARG A 88 4.52 -1.24 -17.99
CA ARG A 88 5.41 -0.40 -18.81
C ARG A 88 6.80 -1.02 -18.99
N ALA A 89 7.36 -1.60 -17.93
CA ALA A 89 8.64 -2.29 -17.99
C ALA A 89 8.55 -3.51 -18.92
N ALA A 90 7.47 -4.29 -18.84
CA ALA A 90 7.22 -5.42 -19.74
C ALA A 90 7.04 -4.97 -21.20
N ALA A 91 6.29 -3.89 -21.45
CA ALA A 91 6.12 -3.32 -22.79
C ALA A 91 7.45 -2.79 -23.37
N ALA A 92 8.32 -2.21 -22.55
CA ALA A 92 9.64 -1.75 -22.96
C ALA A 92 10.64 -2.91 -23.17
N GLY A 93 10.51 -4.00 -22.41
CA GLY A 93 11.34 -5.21 -22.53
C GLY A 93 10.97 -6.14 -23.70
N GLY A 94 9.78 -5.95 -24.30
CA GLY A 94 9.27 -6.77 -25.41
C GLY A 94 9.99 -6.58 -26.76
N SER A 95 10.96 -5.67 -26.89
CA SER A 95 11.76 -5.50 -28.13
C SER A 95 13.13 -6.22 -28.11
N ALA A 96 13.49 -6.94 -27.04
CA ALA A 96 14.84 -7.52 -26.91
C ALA A 96 14.91 -9.06 -26.95
N SER A 97 13.81 -9.78 -27.14
CA SER A 97 13.82 -11.25 -27.17
C SER A 97 13.37 -11.83 -28.52
N SER A 98 14.18 -11.62 -29.56
CA SER A 98 14.08 -12.38 -30.82
C SER A 98 15.43 -12.87 -31.38
N VAL A 99 16.54 -12.75 -30.63
CA VAL A 99 17.86 -13.14 -31.14
C VAL A 99 18.57 -14.04 -30.15
N GLU A 100 18.14 -15.29 -30.00
CA GLU A 100 19.05 -16.42 -29.71
C GLU A 100 18.34 -17.78 -29.82
N ARG A 101 18.11 -18.27 -31.05
CA ARG A 101 17.98 -19.71 -31.33
C ARG A 101 18.36 -20.01 -32.78
N VAL A 102 19.63 -19.85 -33.12
CA VAL A 102 20.30 -20.54 -34.24
C VAL A 102 21.76 -20.78 -33.85
N ALA A 103 22.22 -22.01 -34.11
CA ALA A 103 23.57 -22.56 -33.95
C ALA A 103 23.93 -22.97 -32.50
N THR A 104 24.32 -24.20 -32.17
CA THR A 104 24.84 -25.35 -32.95
C THR A 104 24.42 -26.64 -32.26
#